data_AF-A0A958V6T4-F1
#
_entry.id   AF-A0A958V6T4-F1
#
_cell.length_a   1.000
_cell.length_b   1.000
_cell.length_c   1.000
_cell.angle_alpha   90.00
_cell.angle_beta   90.00
_cell.angle_gamma   90.00
#
_symmetry.space_group_name_H-M   'P 1'
#
loop_
_entity.id
_entity.type
_entity.pdbx_description
1 polymer ?
#
loop_
_entity_poly.entity_id
_entity_poly.type
_entity_poly.pdbx_seq_one_letter_code
_entity_poly.pdbx_strand_id
1 'polypeptide(L)'
;AFRIKKIYTGESWNPGINAPLNAPGLNVKEGDYILAVNGRDLDVTQNFYSFFDQLADQQIFLTVNSQPVKAGAREITVVPVSNELMLRRYDWIEGNRKKVDELSGGKLAYVWLPNTGGGGYTEFNRYYFAQKDKKGAIIDERFNHGGSIADYIVDLLSRKLLGYFNNPIGDKQPFTAPNAGIWGPKVMIVNEMAGSGGDMLPFMFKLRKIGPVVGTTTWGGLVGIWDVPPFIDNGSMTAPRGGFYNLQGQWDVENKGVAPDIVVEQDAKAVIEGHDPQLEKAVATGMELLKTEEVILKPQPADPIRVLRAKKDN
;
A
#
# COMPACT_ATOMS: atom_id res chain seq x y z
N ALA A 1 34.86 -10.12 3.58
CA ALA A 1 33.54 -10.79 3.47
C ALA A 1 32.46 -9.89 4.04
N PHE A 2 31.33 -9.73 3.33
CA PHE A 2 30.19 -8.94 3.79
C PHE A 2 29.02 -9.87 4.11
N ARG A 3 28.38 -9.67 5.27
CA ARG A 3 27.25 -10.49 5.72
C ARG A 3 25.93 -9.93 5.16
N ILE A 4 25.10 -10.80 4.61
CA ILE A 4 23.77 -10.47 4.12
C ILE A 4 22.86 -10.27 5.33
N LYS A 5 22.54 -9.02 5.67
CA LYS A 5 21.63 -8.70 6.78
C LYS A 5 20.17 -8.93 6.40
N LYS A 6 19.79 -8.57 5.18
CA LYS A 6 18.42 -8.65 4.67
C LYS A 6 18.41 -9.02 3.19
N ILE A 7 17.45 -9.83 2.77
CA ILE A 7 17.16 -10.10 1.36
C ILE A 7 15.79 -9.52 1.03
N TYR A 8 15.76 -8.52 0.15
CA TYR A 8 14.52 -8.03 -0.42
C TYR A 8 14.01 -9.03 -1.46
N THR A 9 12.87 -9.66 -1.18
CA THR A 9 12.36 -10.78 -1.99
C THR A 9 11.65 -10.31 -3.26
N GLY A 10 11.18 -9.06 -3.28
CA GLY A 10 10.34 -8.50 -4.34
C GLY A 10 8.93 -9.11 -4.43
N GLU A 11 8.65 -10.17 -3.67
CA GLU A 11 7.53 -11.11 -3.80
C GLU A 11 7.39 -11.69 -5.23
N SER A 12 7.31 -13.03 -5.33
CA SER A 12 7.35 -13.73 -6.63
C SER A 12 6.20 -13.41 -7.60
N TRP A 13 5.16 -12.72 -7.13
CA TRP A 13 3.98 -12.33 -7.91
C TRP A 13 4.01 -10.88 -8.42
N ASN A 14 5.09 -10.13 -8.20
CA ASN A 14 5.21 -8.74 -8.69
C ASN A 14 5.98 -8.70 -10.03
N PRO A 15 5.29 -8.58 -11.18
CA PRO A 15 5.96 -8.54 -12.47
C PRO A 15 6.86 -7.29 -12.57
N GLY A 16 8.05 -7.47 -13.15
CA GLY A 16 9.02 -6.38 -13.34
C GLY A 16 9.87 -6.05 -12.11
N ILE A 17 9.70 -6.75 -10.99
CA ILE A 17 10.57 -6.62 -9.81
C ILE A 17 11.53 -7.80 -9.75
N ASN A 18 12.79 -7.54 -10.08
CA ASN A 18 13.85 -8.53 -10.03
C ASN A 18 14.54 -8.46 -8.67
N ALA A 19 14.51 -9.56 -7.92
CA ALA A 19 15.22 -9.71 -6.66
C ALA A 19 16.42 -10.68 -6.86
N PRO A 20 17.64 -10.18 -7.13
CA PRO A 20 18.72 -11.02 -7.65
C PRO A 20 19.12 -12.18 -6.73
N LEU A 21 19.02 -12.00 -5.42
CA LEU A 21 19.36 -13.02 -4.41
C LEU A 21 18.18 -13.91 -3.99
N ASN A 22 16.96 -13.59 -4.42
CA ASN A 22 15.76 -14.38 -4.13
C ASN A 22 15.32 -15.24 -5.33
N ALA A 23 16.16 -15.38 -6.36
CA ALA A 23 15.86 -16.24 -7.48
C ALA A 23 15.84 -17.73 -7.05
N PRO A 24 14.90 -18.54 -7.58
CA PRO A 24 14.84 -19.96 -7.26
C PRO A 24 16.16 -20.69 -7.52
N GLY A 25 16.56 -21.58 -6.61
CA GLY A 25 17.73 -22.44 -6.77
C GLY A 25 19.08 -21.85 -6.33
N LEU A 26 19.16 -20.55 -6.00
CA LEU A 26 20.41 -19.94 -5.52
C LEU A 26 20.80 -20.37 -4.09
N ASN A 27 19.81 -20.80 -3.30
CA ASN A 27 19.95 -21.24 -1.90
C ASN A 27 20.70 -20.22 -1.01
N VAL A 28 20.59 -18.92 -1.32
CA VAL A 28 21.15 -17.83 -0.51
C VAL A 28 20.13 -17.44 0.56
N LYS A 29 20.60 -17.23 1.78
CA LYS A 29 19.75 -16.80 2.90
C LYS A 29 20.37 -15.63 3.64
N GLU A 30 19.51 -14.91 4.37
CA GLU A 30 19.98 -13.93 5.36
C GLU A 30 20.94 -14.61 6.34
N GLY A 31 22.03 -13.92 6.66
CA GLY A 31 23.12 -14.44 7.46
C GLY A 31 24.26 -15.05 6.66
N ASP A 32 24.07 -15.45 5.40
CA ASP A 32 25.15 -15.86 4.50
C ASP A 32 26.10 -14.66 4.21
N TYR A 33 27.28 -14.98 3.68
CA TYR A 33 28.34 -14.04 3.37
C TYR A 33 28.61 -14.00 1.86
N ILE A 34 28.79 -12.80 1.33
CA ILE A 34 29.39 -12.58 0.01
C ILE A 34 30.90 -12.44 0.22
N LEU A 35 31.67 -13.21 -0.54
CA LEU A 35 33.13 -13.33 -0.41
C LEU A 35 33.86 -12.70 -1.59
N ALA A 36 33.31 -12.81 -2.80
CA ALA A 36 33.90 -12.26 -4.02
C ALA A 36 32.82 -11.90 -5.05
N VAL A 37 33.17 -10.96 -5.94
CA VAL A 37 32.36 -10.55 -7.11
C VAL A 37 33.23 -10.76 -8.35
N ASN A 38 32.79 -11.57 -9.31
CA ASN A 38 33.55 -11.93 -10.53
C ASN A 38 34.99 -12.39 -10.22
N GLY A 39 35.15 -13.23 -9.18
CA GLY A 39 36.46 -13.73 -8.73
C GLY A 39 37.33 -12.71 -7.99
N ARG A 40 36.92 -11.43 -7.89
CA ARG A 40 37.59 -10.41 -7.07
C ARG A 40 37.12 -10.52 -5.63
N ASP A 41 38.04 -10.86 -4.73
CA ASP A 41 37.77 -10.95 -3.30
C ASP A 41 37.31 -9.61 -2.72
N LEU A 42 36.30 -9.68 -1.84
CA LEU A 42 35.77 -8.52 -1.15
C LEU A 42 36.68 -8.11 0.01
N ASP A 43 37.21 -6.90 -0.10
CA ASP A 43 37.96 -6.18 0.94
C ASP A 43 37.00 -5.34 1.79
N VAL A 44 36.97 -5.60 3.11
CA VAL A 44 36.07 -4.91 4.04
C VAL A 44 36.47 -3.46 4.33
N THR A 45 37.66 -3.04 3.89
CA THR A 45 38.11 -1.65 3.96
C THR A 45 37.65 -0.82 2.76
N GLN A 46 37.16 -1.47 1.70
CA GLN A 46 36.64 -0.83 0.50
C GLN A 46 35.12 -0.67 0.58
N ASN A 47 34.60 0.31 -0.15
CA ASN A 47 33.16 0.47 -0.32
C ASN A 47 32.57 -0.76 -1.01
N PHE A 48 31.65 -1.47 -0.35
CA PHE A 48 30.98 -2.64 -0.91
C PHE A 48 30.38 -2.39 -2.29
N TYR A 49 29.81 -1.20 -2.52
CA TYR A 49 29.14 -0.88 -3.77
C TYR A 49 30.10 -0.75 -4.96
N SER A 50 31.38 -0.42 -4.74
CA SER A 50 32.35 -0.26 -5.85
C SER A 50 32.71 -1.58 -6.54
N PHE A 51 32.43 -2.72 -5.90
CA PHE A 51 32.57 -4.03 -6.52
C PHE A 51 31.47 -4.31 -7.57
N PHE A 52 30.43 -3.49 -7.61
CA PHE A 52 29.28 -3.61 -8.51
C PHE A 52 29.20 -2.47 -9.54
N ASP A 53 30.17 -1.56 -9.57
CA ASP A 53 30.21 -0.46 -10.53
C ASP A 53 30.20 -0.98 -11.97
N GLN A 54 29.31 -0.43 -12.79
CA GLN A 54 29.11 -0.82 -14.20
C GLN A 54 28.66 -2.28 -14.42
N LEU A 55 28.17 -2.97 -13.39
CA LEU A 55 27.70 -4.37 -13.47
C LEU A 55 26.17 -4.50 -13.46
N ALA A 56 25.43 -3.39 -13.39
CA ALA A 56 23.97 -3.42 -13.44
C ALA A 56 23.48 -4.06 -14.75
N ASP A 57 22.46 -4.91 -14.66
CA ASP A 57 21.84 -5.63 -15.77
C ASP A 57 22.79 -6.58 -16.52
N GLN A 58 23.97 -6.87 -15.96
CA GLN A 58 24.93 -7.84 -16.48
C GLN A 58 24.98 -9.09 -15.61
N GLN A 59 25.20 -10.25 -16.24
CA GLN A 59 25.39 -11.49 -15.51
C GLN A 59 26.76 -11.49 -14.80
N ILE A 60 26.75 -11.70 -13.49
CA ILE A 60 27.96 -11.78 -12.65
C ILE A 60 27.99 -13.07 -11.83
N PHE A 61 29.18 -13.39 -11.34
CA PHE A 61 29.41 -14.46 -10.38
C PHE A 61 29.59 -13.87 -8.97
N LEU A 62 28.84 -14.39 -8.01
CA LEU A 62 29.08 -14.14 -6.58
C LEU A 62 29.61 -15.40 -5.93
N THR A 63 30.72 -15.29 -5.20
CA THR A 63 31.15 -16.35 -4.29
C THR A 63 30.46 -16.14 -2.95
N VAL A 64 29.65 -17.11 -2.52
CA VAL A 64 28.86 -17.04 -1.28
C VAL A 64 29.11 -18.23 -0.36
N ASN A 65 28.99 -18.02 0.95
CA ASN A 65 29.10 -19.08 1.94
C ASN A 65 28.30 -18.76 3.21
N SER A 66 27.93 -19.78 3.98
CA SER A 66 27.33 -19.62 5.31
C SER A 66 28.30 -19.12 6.38
N GLN A 67 29.60 -19.13 6.07
CA GLN A 67 30.69 -18.70 6.95
C GLN A 67 31.58 -17.67 6.23
N PRO A 68 32.28 -16.77 6.95
CA PRO A 68 33.14 -15.74 6.35
C PRO A 68 34.49 -16.29 5.84
N VAL A 69 34.50 -17.50 5.26
CA VAL A 69 35.70 -18.20 4.77
C VAL A 69 35.44 -18.81 3.39
N LYS A 70 36.49 -18.99 2.57
CA LYS A 70 36.37 -19.60 1.24
C LYS A 70 36.13 -21.11 1.26
N ALA A 71 36.53 -21.80 2.33
CA ALA A 71 36.31 -23.25 2.45
C ALA A 71 34.80 -23.55 2.45
N GLY A 72 34.36 -24.37 1.50
CA GLY A 72 32.93 -24.70 1.31
C GLY A 72 32.10 -23.58 0.66
N ALA A 73 32.73 -22.52 0.17
CA ALA A 73 32.03 -21.50 -0.60
C ALA A 73 31.57 -22.06 -1.95
N ARG A 74 30.46 -21.52 -2.46
CA ARG A 74 29.91 -21.84 -3.78
C ARG A 74 29.83 -20.58 -4.61
N GLU A 75 29.90 -20.75 -5.92
CA GLU A 75 29.65 -19.69 -6.86
C GLU A 75 28.19 -19.71 -7.31
N ILE A 76 27.56 -18.54 -7.35
CA ILE A 76 26.21 -18.35 -7.88
C ILE A 76 26.22 -17.31 -8.98
N THR A 77 25.30 -17.45 -9.92
CA THR A 77 25.09 -16.49 -11.00
C THR A 77 23.92 -15.58 -10.66
N VAL A 78 24.11 -14.28 -10.76
CA VAL A 78 23.05 -13.28 -10.54
C VAL A 78 23.14 -12.16 -11.58
N VAL A 79 22.04 -11.42 -11.74
CA VAL A 79 22.00 -10.18 -12.52
C VAL A 79 21.68 -9.03 -11.56
N PRO A 80 22.64 -8.16 -11.20
CA PRO A 80 22.41 -7.03 -10.32
C PRO A 80 21.42 -6.05 -10.93
N VAL A 81 20.59 -5.43 -10.10
CA VAL A 81 19.64 -4.39 -10.53
C VAL A 81 20.31 -3.02 -10.49
N SER A 82 19.99 -2.16 -11.46
CA SER A 82 20.41 -0.75 -11.47
C SER A 82 19.71 0.10 -10.40
N ASN A 83 18.58 -0.37 -9.85
CA ASN A 83 17.78 0.35 -8.87
C ASN A 83 17.05 -0.62 -7.92
N GLU A 84 17.19 -0.43 -6.61
CA GLU A 84 16.52 -1.24 -5.57
C GLU A 84 15.30 -0.57 -4.92
N LEU A 85 14.89 0.61 -5.39
CA LEU A 85 13.77 1.37 -4.83
C LEU A 85 12.48 0.54 -4.78
N MET A 86 12.18 -0.18 -5.85
CA MET A 86 10.97 -1.01 -5.91
C MET A 86 11.05 -2.21 -4.97
N LEU A 87 12.22 -2.83 -4.81
CA LEU A 87 12.44 -3.92 -3.86
C LEU A 87 12.20 -3.45 -2.42
N ARG A 88 12.78 -2.30 -2.05
CA ARG A 88 12.60 -1.70 -0.71
C ARG A 88 11.16 -1.26 -0.47
N ARG A 89 10.52 -0.67 -1.48
CA ARG A 89 9.15 -0.20 -1.41
C ARG A 89 8.18 -1.37 -1.14
N TYR A 90 8.26 -2.44 -1.91
CA TYR A 90 7.35 -3.59 -1.70
C TYR A 90 7.62 -4.34 -0.41
N ASP A 91 8.88 -4.40 0.05
CA ASP A 91 9.19 -4.90 1.39
C ASP A 91 8.54 -4.06 2.49
N TRP A 92 8.53 -2.73 2.35
CA TRP A 92 7.83 -1.84 3.28
C TRP A 92 6.30 -2.02 3.23
N ILE A 93 5.71 -2.08 2.03
CA ILE A 93 4.26 -2.30 1.84
C ILE A 93 3.83 -3.63 2.47
N GLU A 94 4.54 -4.72 2.14
CA GLU A 94 4.20 -6.05 2.65
C GLU A 94 4.49 -6.20 4.15
N GLY A 95 5.54 -5.53 4.65
CA GLY A 95 5.79 -5.43 6.08
C GLY A 95 4.62 -4.79 6.81
N ASN A 96 4.11 -3.67 6.30
CA ASN A 96 2.94 -2.99 6.88
C ASN A 96 1.66 -3.84 6.74
N ARG A 97 1.44 -4.48 5.59
CA ARG A 97 0.29 -5.38 5.41
C ARG A 97 0.30 -6.53 6.41
N LYS A 98 1.45 -7.17 6.62
CA LYS A 98 1.64 -8.25 7.62
C LYS A 98 1.43 -7.72 9.04
N LYS A 99 1.96 -6.53 9.35
CA LYS A 99 1.76 -5.88 10.66
C LYS A 99 0.29 -5.56 10.94
N VAL A 100 -0.46 -5.06 9.96
CA VAL A 100 -1.92 -4.84 10.08
C VAL A 100 -2.66 -6.17 10.28
N ASP A 101 -2.30 -7.20 9.53
CA ASP A 101 -2.91 -8.53 9.68
C ASP A 101 -2.66 -9.10 11.09
N GLU A 102 -1.42 -9.04 11.58
CA GLU A 102 -1.05 -9.49 12.94
C GLU A 102 -1.80 -8.69 14.03
N LEU A 103 -1.70 -7.36 14.00
CA LEU A 103 -2.28 -6.49 15.03
C LEU A 103 -3.81 -6.51 15.05
N SER A 104 -4.45 -6.80 13.91
CA SER A 104 -5.92 -6.90 13.81
C SER A 104 -6.46 -8.31 13.99
N GLY A 105 -5.60 -9.32 14.15
CA GLY A 105 -6.00 -10.73 14.13
C GLY A 105 -6.65 -11.13 12.80
N GLY A 106 -6.13 -10.59 11.69
CA GLY A 106 -6.58 -10.85 10.32
C GLY A 106 -7.88 -10.15 9.91
N LYS A 107 -8.37 -9.18 10.69
CA LYS A 107 -9.68 -8.53 10.46
C LYS A 107 -9.63 -7.30 9.57
N LEU A 108 -8.51 -6.59 9.51
CA LEU A 108 -8.38 -5.37 8.73
C LEU A 108 -7.55 -5.61 7.47
N ALA A 109 -8.01 -5.09 6.33
CA ALA A 109 -7.20 -4.97 5.13
C ALA A 109 -6.19 -3.82 5.27
N TYR A 110 -5.10 -3.89 4.51
CA TYR A 110 -4.17 -2.76 4.34
C TYR A 110 -4.00 -2.43 2.86
N VAL A 111 -4.12 -1.15 2.51
CA VAL A 111 -3.95 -0.64 1.15
C VAL A 111 -3.11 0.62 1.21
N TRP A 112 -1.95 0.63 0.57
CA TRP A 112 -1.12 1.83 0.43
C TRP A 112 -1.30 2.50 -0.94
N LEU A 113 -1.33 3.83 -0.95
CA LEU A 113 -1.52 4.65 -2.14
C LEU A 113 -0.30 5.56 -2.36
N PRO A 114 0.59 5.24 -3.32
CA PRO A 114 1.79 6.05 -3.56
C PRO A 114 1.51 7.43 -4.17
N ASN A 115 0.37 7.57 -4.83
CA ASN A 115 -0.10 8.77 -5.51
C ASN A 115 -1.60 8.63 -5.79
N THR A 116 -2.24 9.65 -6.38
CA THR A 116 -3.63 9.58 -6.86
C THR A 116 -3.74 9.40 -8.38
N GLY A 117 -2.62 9.14 -9.06
CA GLY A 117 -2.56 8.81 -10.48
C GLY A 117 -2.56 7.30 -10.75
N GLY A 118 -1.87 6.88 -11.82
CA GLY A 118 -1.84 5.48 -12.25
C GLY A 118 -1.21 4.50 -11.24
N GLY A 119 -0.26 4.98 -10.43
CA GLY A 119 0.34 4.18 -9.35
C GLY A 119 -0.68 3.87 -8.25
N GLY A 120 -1.39 4.89 -7.76
CA GLY A 120 -2.49 4.74 -6.82
C GLY A 120 -3.60 3.83 -7.33
N TYR A 121 -3.99 4.00 -8.61
CA TYR A 121 -4.96 3.12 -9.24
C TYR A 121 -4.53 1.66 -9.23
N THR A 122 -3.28 1.39 -9.60
CA THR A 122 -2.74 0.03 -9.64
C THR A 122 -2.70 -0.60 -8.25
N GLU A 123 -2.15 0.12 -7.27
CA GLU A 123 -2.00 -0.40 -5.90
C GLU A 123 -3.35 -0.56 -5.18
N PHE A 124 -4.27 0.39 -5.37
CA PHE A 124 -5.63 0.27 -4.84
C PHE A 124 -6.31 -0.99 -5.36
N ASN A 125 -6.33 -1.21 -6.68
CA ASN A 125 -6.97 -2.38 -7.27
C ASN A 125 -6.31 -3.69 -6.81
N ARG A 126 -4.97 -3.70 -6.74
CA ARG A 126 -4.19 -4.87 -6.31
C ARG A 126 -4.52 -5.26 -4.87
N TYR A 127 -4.46 -4.32 -3.94
CA TYR A 127 -4.58 -4.63 -2.51
C TYR A 127 -6.01 -4.61 -1.99
N TYR A 128 -6.85 -3.68 -2.43
CA TYR A 128 -8.21 -3.55 -1.89
C TYR A 128 -9.08 -4.76 -2.25
N PHE A 129 -9.13 -5.14 -3.53
CA PHE A 129 -10.03 -6.21 -3.97
C PHE A 129 -9.55 -7.61 -3.62
N ALA A 130 -8.24 -7.79 -3.40
CA ALA A 130 -7.66 -9.04 -2.92
C ALA A 130 -8.01 -9.36 -1.45
N GLN A 131 -8.49 -8.37 -0.70
CA GLN A 131 -8.75 -8.46 0.75
C GLN A 131 -10.24 -8.26 1.08
N LYS A 132 -11.16 -8.60 0.16
CA LYS A 132 -12.61 -8.38 0.33
C LYS A 132 -13.26 -9.18 1.47
N ASP A 133 -12.56 -10.19 1.98
CA ASP A 133 -12.97 -11.01 3.12
C ASP A 133 -12.73 -10.32 4.48
N LYS A 134 -11.93 -9.24 4.50
CA LYS A 134 -11.65 -8.46 5.70
C LYS A 134 -12.88 -7.68 6.17
N LYS A 135 -12.94 -7.41 7.47
CA LYS A 135 -14.05 -6.73 8.15
C LYS A 135 -13.99 -5.21 8.07
N GLY A 136 -12.79 -4.66 7.89
CA GLY A 136 -12.54 -3.23 7.72
C GLY A 136 -11.25 -3.01 6.93
N ALA A 137 -10.84 -1.76 6.73
CA ALA A 137 -9.64 -1.44 5.96
C ALA A 137 -8.87 -0.25 6.53
N ILE A 138 -7.55 -0.34 6.46
CA ILE A 138 -6.61 0.75 6.64
C ILE A 138 -6.19 1.24 5.25
N ILE A 139 -6.46 2.51 4.96
CA ILE A 139 -6.06 3.19 3.73
C ILE A 139 -4.88 4.08 4.05
N ASP A 140 -3.67 3.63 3.71
CA ASP A 140 -2.43 4.33 3.98
C ASP A 140 -2.11 5.26 2.81
N GLU A 141 -2.29 6.55 3.05
CA GLU A 141 -2.14 7.63 2.09
C GLU A 141 -0.85 8.43 2.36
N ARG A 142 -0.02 7.98 3.31
CA ARG A 142 1.28 8.60 3.58
C ARG A 142 2.17 8.59 2.34
N PHE A 143 2.89 9.70 2.16
CA PHE A 143 3.79 9.94 1.03
C PHE A 143 3.11 9.99 -0.34
N ASN A 144 1.79 10.20 -0.40
CA ASN A 144 1.06 10.32 -1.65
C ASN A 144 1.37 11.65 -2.37
N HIS A 145 2.02 11.58 -3.52
CA HIS A 145 2.46 12.78 -4.25
C HIS A 145 1.41 13.37 -5.21
N GLY A 146 0.13 13.00 -5.04
CA GLY A 146 -0.96 13.53 -5.84
C GLY A 146 -1.01 13.00 -7.26
N GLY A 147 -1.42 13.83 -8.22
CA GLY A 147 -1.74 13.40 -9.58
C GLY A 147 -3.16 13.80 -9.96
N SER A 148 -4.09 12.85 -10.01
CA SER A 148 -5.49 13.12 -10.35
C SER A 148 -6.34 13.36 -9.11
N ILE A 149 -7.53 13.94 -9.30
CA ILE A 149 -8.57 13.95 -8.27
C ILE A 149 -9.16 12.53 -8.22
N ALA A 150 -8.67 11.68 -7.31
CA ALA A 150 -9.01 10.25 -7.23
C ALA A 150 -10.41 10.01 -6.60
N ASP A 151 -11.43 10.63 -7.18
CA ASP A 151 -12.84 10.46 -6.82
C ASP A 151 -13.29 8.98 -6.87
N TYR A 152 -12.80 8.19 -7.82
CA TYR A 152 -13.12 6.77 -7.95
C TYR A 152 -12.74 5.95 -6.70
N ILE A 153 -11.63 6.28 -6.01
CA ILE A 153 -11.22 5.61 -4.77
C ILE A 153 -12.26 5.90 -3.70
N VAL A 154 -12.62 7.17 -3.54
CA VAL A 154 -13.61 7.63 -2.56
C VAL A 154 -14.99 7.05 -2.85
N ASP A 155 -15.39 6.97 -4.12
CA ASP A 155 -16.63 6.31 -4.53
C ASP A 155 -16.65 4.84 -4.12
N LEU A 156 -15.54 4.11 -4.33
CA LEU A 156 -15.41 2.71 -3.94
C LEU A 156 -15.45 2.51 -2.42
N LEU A 157 -14.74 3.36 -1.67
CA LEU A 157 -14.70 3.32 -0.21
C LEU A 157 -16.03 3.73 0.43
N SER A 158 -16.82 4.58 -0.23
CA SER A 158 -18.13 5.06 0.28
C SER A 158 -19.33 4.20 -0.15
N ARG A 159 -19.11 3.09 -0.86
CA ARG A 159 -20.19 2.19 -1.27
C ARG A 159 -20.98 1.66 -0.08
N LYS A 160 -22.30 1.62 -0.24
CA LYS A 160 -23.22 0.98 0.71
C LYS A 160 -23.56 -0.42 0.24
N LEU A 161 -23.71 -1.34 1.18
CA LEU A 161 -24.27 -2.65 0.93
C LEU A 161 -25.76 -2.50 0.62
N LEU A 162 -26.17 -2.84 -0.60
CA LEU A 162 -27.54 -2.66 -1.08
C LEU A 162 -28.38 -3.93 -0.94
N GLY A 163 -27.74 -5.10 -0.95
CA GLY A 163 -28.44 -6.37 -0.85
C GLY A 163 -27.54 -7.57 -1.09
N TYR A 164 -28.18 -8.71 -1.29
CA TYR A 164 -27.53 -10.00 -1.45
C TYR A 164 -28.13 -10.78 -2.62
N PHE A 165 -27.31 -11.55 -3.31
CA PHE A 165 -27.74 -12.61 -4.21
C PHE A 165 -27.45 -13.96 -3.56
N ASN A 166 -28.41 -14.89 -3.61
CA ASN A 166 -28.18 -16.22 -3.09
C ASN A 166 -27.13 -16.96 -3.93
N ASN A 167 -26.35 -17.83 -3.28
CA ASN A 167 -25.43 -18.75 -3.94
C ASN A 167 -25.91 -20.18 -3.72
N PRO A 168 -26.40 -20.88 -4.76
CA PRO A 168 -26.91 -22.24 -4.60
C PRO A 168 -25.81 -23.31 -4.52
N ILE A 169 -24.53 -22.93 -4.67
CA ILE A 169 -23.39 -23.85 -4.81
C ILE A 169 -22.43 -23.70 -3.61
N GLY A 170 -21.79 -24.80 -3.20
CA GLY A 170 -20.79 -24.82 -2.12
C GLY A 170 -21.38 -24.46 -0.77
N ASP A 171 -20.68 -23.62 0.00
CA ASP A 171 -21.07 -23.18 1.35
C ASP A 171 -22.30 -22.25 1.38
N LYS A 172 -22.91 -22.00 0.22
CA LYS A 172 -24.10 -21.15 0.03
C LYS A 172 -23.96 -19.72 0.57
N GLN A 173 -22.73 -19.22 0.64
CA GLN A 173 -22.44 -17.84 1.06
C GLN A 173 -23.03 -16.84 0.06
N PRO A 174 -23.92 -15.93 0.48
CA PRO A 174 -24.50 -14.95 -0.42
C PRO A 174 -23.45 -14.00 -1.01
N PHE A 175 -23.62 -13.64 -2.29
CA PHE A 175 -22.86 -12.55 -2.89
C PHE A 175 -23.45 -11.22 -2.45
N THR A 176 -22.61 -10.22 -2.19
CA THR A 176 -23.09 -8.87 -1.89
C THR A 176 -23.40 -8.11 -3.17
N ALA A 177 -24.26 -7.10 -3.07
CA ALA A 177 -24.51 -6.12 -4.11
C ALA A 177 -24.20 -4.72 -3.59
N PRO A 178 -23.20 -4.00 -4.13
CA PRO A 178 -22.19 -4.48 -5.09
C PRO A 178 -21.35 -5.67 -4.58
N ASN A 179 -20.74 -6.45 -5.48
CA ASN A 179 -19.94 -7.64 -5.10
C ASN A 179 -18.54 -7.28 -4.55
N ALA A 180 -18.06 -6.08 -4.86
CA ALA A 180 -16.72 -5.64 -4.54
C ALA A 180 -16.77 -4.49 -3.53
N GLY A 181 -16.60 -4.82 -2.25
CA GLY A 181 -16.56 -3.86 -1.15
C GLY A 181 -16.10 -4.49 0.16
N ILE A 182 -15.40 -3.69 0.98
CA ILE A 182 -15.11 -3.97 2.38
C ILE A 182 -16.12 -3.16 3.19
N TRP A 183 -17.08 -3.83 3.84
CA TRP A 183 -18.31 -3.17 4.30
C TRP A 183 -18.21 -2.47 5.64
N GLY A 184 -17.31 -2.92 6.53
CA GLY A 184 -17.13 -2.29 7.83
C GLY A 184 -16.24 -1.04 7.81
N PRO A 185 -15.70 -0.63 8.97
CA PRO A 185 -15.05 0.66 9.15
C PRO A 185 -13.76 0.78 8.33
N LYS A 186 -13.46 2.01 7.94
CA LYS A 186 -12.28 2.38 7.17
C LYS A 186 -11.54 3.47 7.91
N VAL A 187 -10.24 3.34 8.06
CA VAL A 187 -9.39 4.36 8.69
C VAL A 187 -8.34 4.78 7.69
N MET A 188 -8.18 6.09 7.48
CA MET A 188 -7.16 6.63 6.59
C MET A 188 -5.96 7.09 7.40
N ILE A 189 -4.75 6.84 6.91
CA ILE A 189 -3.50 7.38 7.46
C ILE A 189 -2.96 8.42 6.50
N VAL A 190 -2.62 9.60 6.99
CA VAL A 190 -2.04 10.69 6.19
C VAL A 190 -0.77 11.23 6.87
N ASN A 191 0.08 11.91 6.12
CA ASN A 191 1.20 12.63 6.70
C ASN A 191 1.55 13.92 5.93
N GLU A 192 2.48 14.69 6.47
CA GLU A 192 2.97 15.96 5.91
C GLU A 192 3.62 15.84 4.53
N MET A 193 3.95 14.61 4.10
CA MET A 193 4.54 14.31 2.80
C MET A 193 3.49 13.98 1.73
N ALA A 194 2.21 13.85 2.11
CA ALA A 194 1.11 13.71 1.18
C ALA A 194 0.63 15.09 0.69
N GLY A 195 0.35 15.24 -0.60
CA GLY A 195 0.02 16.55 -1.17
C GLY A 195 -0.65 16.52 -2.55
N SER A 196 -1.20 17.66 -2.97
CA SER A 196 -1.96 17.82 -4.23
C SER A 196 -3.17 16.89 -4.27
N GLY A 197 -3.24 15.93 -5.19
CA GLY A 197 -4.27 14.88 -5.13
C GLY A 197 -4.29 14.15 -3.77
N GLY A 198 -3.14 14.06 -3.09
CA GLY A 198 -3.04 13.54 -1.73
C GLY A 198 -3.53 14.49 -0.63
N ASP A 199 -3.73 15.78 -0.92
CA ASP A 199 -4.56 16.63 -0.06
C ASP A 199 -6.06 16.42 -0.35
N MET A 200 -6.42 16.28 -1.62
CA MET A 200 -7.83 16.16 -2.02
C MET A 200 -8.47 14.84 -1.57
N LEU A 201 -7.71 13.74 -1.58
CA LEU A 201 -8.20 12.42 -1.15
C LEU A 201 -8.70 12.42 0.31
N PRO A 202 -7.92 12.83 1.33
CA PRO A 202 -8.40 12.92 2.70
C PRO A 202 -9.50 13.97 2.87
N PHE A 203 -9.46 15.10 2.14
CA PHE A 203 -10.55 16.06 2.14
C PHE A 203 -11.88 15.40 1.74
N MET A 204 -11.89 14.67 0.61
CA MET A 204 -13.07 13.94 0.13
C MET A 204 -13.49 12.79 1.06
N PHE A 205 -12.52 12.09 1.65
CA PHE A 205 -12.77 11.02 2.62
C PHE A 205 -13.55 11.52 3.84
N LYS A 206 -13.13 12.68 4.38
CA LYS A 206 -13.81 13.36 5.48
C LYS A 206 -15.17 13.90 5.05
N LEU A 207 -15.24 14.57 3.89
CA LEU A 207 -16.49 15.14 3.35
C LEU A 207 -17.58 14.06 3.21
N ARG A 208 -17.21 12.86 2.77
CA ARG A 208 -18.12 11.72 2.62
C ARG A 208 -18.34 10.91 3.89
N LYS A 209 -17.73 11.29 5.01
CA LYS A 209 -17.84 10.63 6.31
C LYS A 209 -17.54 9.12 6.23
N ILE A 210 -16.46 8.77 5.51
CA ILE A 210 -16.10 7.36 5.29
C ILE A 210 -15.50 6.75 6.56
N GLY A 211 -14.75 7.52 7.32
CA GLY A 211 -14.19 7.14 8.60
C GLY A 211 -13.18 8.18 9.12
N PRO A 212 -12.47 7.88 10.21
CA PRO A 212 -11.50 8.80 10.78
C PRO A 212 -10.18 8.82 10.00
N VAL A 213 -9.51 9.96 10.07
CA VAL A 213 -8.16 10.18 9.55
C VAL A 213 -7.15 10.25 10.70
N VAL A 214 -6.04 9.52 10.59
CA VAL A 214 -4.96 9.42 11.59
C VAL A 214 -3.66 9.94 10.99
N GLY A 215 -2.84 10.66 11.76
CA GLY A 215 -1.48 11.03 11.36
C GLY A 215 -1.15 12.50 11.59
N THR A 216 -0.57 13.16 10.59
CA THR A 216 -0.17 14.57 10.62
C THR A 216 -0.82 15.35 9.49
N THR A 217 -0.97 16.68 9.62
CA THR A 217 -1.57 17.51 8.56
C THR A 217 -0.80 17.37 7.25
N THR A 218 -1.52 17.17 6.15
CA THR A 218 -0.94 17.04 4.80
C THR A 218 -0.25 18.33 4.34
N TRP A 219 0.48 18.28 3.23
CA TRP A 219 1.32 19.37 2.72
C TRP A 219 0.56 20.67 2.45
N GLY A 220 -0.67 20.57 1.92
CA GLY A 220 -1.49 21.74 1.60
C GLY A 220 -1.12 22.42 0.29
N GLY A 221 -0.85 21.66 -0.76
CA GLY A 221 -0.55 22.19 -2.10
C GLY A 221 -1.60 21.74 -3.12
N LEU A 222 -2.78 22.37 -3.11
CA LEU A 222 -3.93 21.99 -3.94
C LEU A 222 -4.24 23.05 -5.01
N VAL A 223 -3.22 23.37 -5.81
CA VAL A 223 -3.34 24.19 -7.02
C VAL A 223 -2.81 23.41 -8.21
N GLY A 224 -3.66 23.16 -9.19
CA GLY A 224 -3.29 22.37 -10.36
C GLY A 224 -2.42 23.13 -11.36
N ILE A 225 -1.65 22.35 -12.13
CA ILE A 225 -0.62 22.82 -13.07
C ILE A 225 -0.95 22.34 -14.49
N TRP A 226 -1.61 23.17 -15.31
CA TRP A 226 -1.97 22.83 -16.68
C TRP A 226 -1.71 23.99 -17.65
N ASP A 227 -1.71 23.68 -18.94
CA ASP A 227 -1.53 24.63 -20.06
C ASP A 227 -0.20 25.43 -20.02
N VAL A 228 0.84 24.89 -19.39
CA VAL A 228 2.15 25.55 -19.29
C VAL A 228 3.01 25.21 -20.52
N PRO A 229 3.36 26.20 -21.37
CA PRO A 229 4.13 25.92 -22.59
C PRO A 229 5.60 25.56 -22.26
N PRO A 230 6.26 24.73 -23.10
CA PRO A 230 7.68 24.45 -22.97
C PRO A 230 8.54 25.66 -23.38
N PHE A 231 9.81 25.63 -22.99
CA PHE A 231 10.82 26.59 -23.44
C PHE A 231 11.34 26.24 -24.85
N ILE A 232 12.01 27.20 -25.50
CA ILE A 232 12.54 27.05 -26.88
C ILE A 232 13.64 25.99 -27.01
N ASP A 233 14.25 25.59 -25.90
CA ASP A 233 15.29 24.56 -25.79
C ASP A 233 14.73 23.19 -25.37
N ASN A 234 13.40 23.02 -25.39
CA ASN A 234 12.66 21.87 -24.85
C ASN A 234 12.74 21.71 -23.32
N GLY A 235 13.21 22.71 -22.58
CA GLY A 235 13.02 22.79 -21.14
C GLY A 235 11.53 22.95 -20.76
N SER A 236 11.21 22.75 -19.48
CA SER A 236 9.84 22.90 -18.97
C SER A 236 9.80 23.68 -17.66
N MET A 237 8.64 24.27 -17.38
CA MET A 237 8.28 24.84 -16.08
C MET A 237 6.87 24.42 -15.69
N THR A 238 6.53 24.55 -14.42
CA THR A 238 5.16 24.41 -13.91
C THR A 238 4.69 25.74 -13.34
N ALA A 239 3.43 26.09 -13.55
CA ALA A 239 2.82 27.29 -13.00
C ALA A 239 1.46 26.96 -12.37
N PRO A 240 1.16 27.42 -11.14
CA PRO A 240 -0.13 27.20 -10.50
C PRO A 240 -1.25 27.90 -11.27
N ARG A 241 -2.29 27.16 -11.68
CA ARG A 241 -3.32 27.64 -12.63
C ARG A 241 -4.75 27.52 -12.14
N GLY A 242 -5.08 26.54 -11.30
CA GLY A 242 -6.44 26.43 -10.75
C GLY A 242 -6.44 25.90 -9.34
N GLY A 243 -6.82 26.79 -8.42
CA GLY A 243 -6.98 26.47 -7.01
C GLY A 243 -8.32 25.81 -6.73
N PHE A 244 -8.34 24.99 -5.68
CA PHE A 244 -9.57 24.39 -5.17
C PHE A 244 -10.35 25.37 -4.29
N TYR A 245 -11.67 25.43 -4.50
CA TYR A 245 -12.60 26.07 -3.58
C TYR A 245 -13.68 25.08 -3.15
N ASN A 246 -14.10 25.16 -1.89
CA ASN A 246 -15.06 24.24 -1.29
C ASN A 246 -16.51 24.59 -1.69
N LEU A 247 -17.47 23.79 -1.19
CA LEU A 247 -18.90 23.96 -1.48
C LEU A 247 -19.49 25.29 -0.96
N GLN A 248 -18.78 26.00 -0.08
CA GLN A 248 -19.15 27.31 0.41
C GLN A 248 -18.59 28.45 -0.48
N GLY A 249 -17.89 28.11 -1.56
CA GLY A 249 -17.27 29.08 -2.46
C GLY A 249 -15.98 29.70 -1.91
N GLN A 250 -15.33 29.04 -0.94
CA GLN A 250 -14.13 29.55 -0.27
C GLN A 250 -12.90 28.76 -0.69
N TRP A 251 -11.77 29.45 -0.89
CA TRP A 251 -10.47 28.80 -1.09
C TRP A 251 -10.13 27.93 0.12
N ASP A 252 -9.77 26.68 -0.17
CA ASP A 252 -9.57 25.68 0.87
C ASP A 252 -8.38 24.78 0.55
N VAL A 253 -7.87 24.12 1.58
CA VAL A 253 -6.71 23.19 1.53
C VAL A 253 -5.37 23.83 1.17
N GLU A 254 -5.30 24.69 0.16
CA GLU A 254 -4.08 25.39 -0.23
C GLU A 254 -3.48 26.18 0.95
N ASN A 255 -2.18 25.99 1.18
CA ASN A 255 -1.40 26.54 2.29
C ASN A 255 -1.95 26.23 3.70
N LYS A 256 -2.79 25.19 3.81
CA LYS A 256 -3.40 24.72 5.07
C LYS A 256 -3.24 23.22 5.29
N GLY A 257 -3.33 22.44 4.22
CA GLY A 257 -3.43 20.98 4.27
C GLY A 257 -4.77 20.49 4.80
N VAL A 258 -4.87 19.17 4.98
CA VAL A 258 -6.00 18.50 5.60
C VAL A 258 -5.55 17.93 6.93
N ALA A 259 -6.11 18.47 8.02
CA ALA A 259 -5.81 18.00 9.36
C ALA A 259 -6.44 16.61 9.61
N PRO A 260 -5.72 15.70 10.29
CA PRO A 260 -6.26 14.42 10.72
C PRO A 260 -7.29 14.63 11.85
N ASP A 261 -8.16 13.65 12.06
CA ASP A 261 -9.07 13.62 13.21
C ASP A 261 -8.35 13.17 14.48
N ILE A 262 -7.30 12.36 14.32
CA ILE A 262 -6.45 11.85 15.39
C ILE A 262 -4.99 12.18 15.04
N VAL A 263 -4.43 13.19 15.70
CA VAL A 263 -3.04 13.61 15.49
C VAL A 263 -2.10 12.58 16.11
N VAL A 264 -1.17 12.08 15.30
CA VAL A 264 -0.12 11.13 15.68
C VAL A 264 1.13 11.43 14.87
N GLU A 265 2.19 11.83 15.56
CA GLU A 265 3.51 12.02 14.96
C GLU A 265 4.23 10.69 14.73
N GLN A 266 5.10 10.65 13.72
CA GLN A 266 6.08 9.56 13.61
C GLN A 266 7.25 9.81 14.54
N ASP A 267 7.10 9.40 15.81
CA ASP A 267 8.15 9.52 16.81
C ASP A 267 9.42 8.77 16.37
N ALA A 268 10.53 9.49 16.23
CA ALA A 268 11.77 8.95 15.69
C ALA A 268 12.33 7.81 16.55
N LYS A 269 12.18 7.88 17.88
CA LYS A 269 12.65 6.83 18.79
C LYS A 269 11.83 5.55 18.57
N ALA A 270 10.50 5.66 18.55
CA ALA A 270 9.61 4.52 18.30
C ALA A 270 9.91 3.88 16.93
N VAL A 271 10.11 4.68 15.89
CA VAL A 271 10.46 4.18 14.53
C VAL A 271 11.79 3.43 14.53
N ILE A 272 12.82 3.95 15.22
CA ILE A 272 14.11 3.28 15.38
C ILE A 272 13.96 1.93 16.11
N GLU A 273 13.04 1.86 17.07
CA GLU A 273 12.71 0.65 17.83
C GLU A 273 11.81 -0.33 17.03
N GLY A 274 11.42 0.01 15.80
CA GLY A 274 10.63 -0.84 14.91
C GLY A 274 9.11 -0.64 14.99
N HIS A 275 8.66 0.35 15.75
CA HIS A 275 7.26 0.74 15.81
C HIS A 275 6.85 1.60 14.60
N ASP A 276 5.56 1.60 14.30
CA ASP A 276 4.96 2.58 13.39
C ASP A 276 3.77 3.21 14.12
N PRO A 277 3.99 4.27 14.92
CA PRO A 277 2.95 4.92 15.72
C PRO A 277 1.67 5.23 14.96
N GLN A 278 1.77 5.75 13.73
CA GLN A 278 0.61 6.10 12.92
C GLN A 278 -0.16 4.86 12.46
N LEU A 279 0.53 3.83 11.96
CA LEU A 279 -0.10 2.57 11.54
C LEU A 279 -0.73 1.82 12.73
N GLU A 280 -0.01 1.73 13.84
CA GLU A 280 -0.48 1.07 15.08
C GLU A 280 -1.72 1.77 15.62
N LYS A 281 -1.74 3.12 15.64
CA LYS A 281 -2.92 3.88 16.06
C LYS A 281 -4.09 3.70 15.09
N ALA A 282 -3.84 3.64 13.78
CA ALA A 282 -4.87 3.41 12.78
C ALA A 282 -5.51 2.02 12.95
N VAL A 283 -4.70 0.97 13.17
CA VAL A 283 -5.20 -0.38 13.46
C VAL A 283 -6.02 -0.40 14.75
N ALA A 284 -5.50 0.18 15.84
CA ALA A 284 -6.22 0.27 17.10
C ALA A 284 -7.58 0.98 16.93
N THR A 285 -7.62 2.04 16.13
CA THR A 285 -8.85 2.80 15.83
C THR A 285 -9.83 1.96 15.01
N GLY A 286 -9.36 1.27 13.97
CA GLY A 286 -10.21 0.38 13.16
C GLY A 286 -10.79 -0.79 13.96
N MET A 287 -9.98 -1.36 14.86
CA MET A 287 -10.41 -2.44 15.76
C MET A 287 -11.43 -1.96 16.80
N GLU A 288 -11.33 -0.73 17.28
CA GLU A 288 -12.35 -0.14 18.15
C GLU A 288 -13.66 0.07 17.40
N LEU A 289 -13.61 0.67 16.22
CA LEU A 289 -14.81 0.88 15.38
C LEU A 289 -15.50 -0.43 15.04
N LEU A 290 -14.76 -1.52 14.81
CA LEU A 290 -15.35 -2.84 14.54
C LEU A 290 -16.26 -3.34 15.66
N LYS A 291 -16.06 -2.93 16.93
CA LYS A 291 -16.93 -3.34 18.04
C LYS A 291 -18.37 -2.83 17.86
N THR A 292 -18.56 -1.72 17.15
CA THR A 292 -19.86 -1.07 16.97
C THR A 292 -20.32 -0.98 15.52
N GLU A 293 -19.40 -1.05 14.56
CA GLU A 293 -19.64 -0.82 13.13
C GLU A 293 -19.34 -2.05 12.26
N GLU A 294 -19.06 -3.21 12.85
CA GLU A 294 -18.89 -4.43 12.05
C GLU A 294 -20.17 -4.77 11.28
N VAL A 295 -20.04 -4.91 9.97
CA VAL A 295 -21.13 -5.37 9.10
C VAL A 295 -21.14 -6.89 9.08
N ILE A 296 -22.10 -7.48 9.77
CA ILE A 296 -22.38 -8.92 9.73
C ILE A 296 -23.26 -9.23 8.51
N LEU A 297 -22.71 -9.98 7.55
CA LEU A 297 -23.45 -10.41 6.37
C LEU A 297 -24.60 -11.34 6.75
N LYS A 298 -25.77 -11.11 6.15
CA LYS A 298 -26.98 -11.90 6.45
C LYS A 298 -26.97 -13.21 5.66
N PRO A 299 -27.41 -14.33 6.26
CA PRO A 299 -27.60 -15.58 5.53
C PRO A 299 -28.77 -15.47 4.54
N GLN A 300 -28.84 -16.42 3.61
CA GLN A 300 -30.00 -16.55 2.71
C GLN A 300 -31.29 -16.76 3.52
N PRO A 301 -32.39 -16.03 3.22
CA PRO A 301 -33.69 -16.27 3.85
C PRO A 301 -34.32 -17.58 3.33
N ALA A 302 -35.39 -18.03 3.99
CA ALA A 302 -36.22 -19.14 3.47
C ALA A 302 -36.75 -18.83 2.07
N ASP A 303 -36.94 -19.88 1.26
CA ASP A 303 -37.44 -19.72 -0.10
C ASP A 303 -38.83 -19.08 -0.10
N PRO A 304 -39.11 -18.12 -1.02
CA PRO A 304 -40.42 -17.53 -1.12
C PRO A 304 -41.45 -18.59 -1.54
N ILE A 305 -42.66 -18.51 -0.99
CA ILE A 305 -43.79 -19.33 -1.45
C ILE A 305 -44.17 -18.82 -2.85
N ARG A 306 -43.73 -19.54 -3.89
CA ARG A 306 -43.91 -19.14 -5.31
C ARG A 306 -45.33 -19.34 -5.83
N VAL A 307 -46.17 -20.07 -5.08
CA VAL A 307 -47.56 -20.36 -5.48
C VAL A 307 -48.47 -20.06 -4.29
N LEU A 308 -49.31 -19.02 -4.42
CA LEU A 308 -50.44 -18.81 -3.53
C LEU A 308 -51.45 -19.93 -3.80
N ARG A 309 -51.49 -20.96 -2.95
CA ARG A 309 -52.66 -21.86 -2.95
C ARG A 309 -53.84 -21.03 -2.46
N ALA A 310 -54.91 -20.94 -3.27
CA ALA A 310 -56.13 -20.28 -2.87
C ALA A 310 -56.58 -20.82 -1.50
N LYS A 311 -56.89 -19.92 -0.56
CA LYS A 311 -57.55 -20.33 0.68
C LYS A 311 -58.85 -21.02 0.27
N LYS A 312 -59.07 -22.25 0.72
CA LYS A 312 -60.41 -22.84 0.67
C LYS A 312 -61.26 -22.01 1.62
N ASP A 313 -62.13 -21.17 1.08
CA ASP A 313 -63.23 -20.60 1.84
C ASP A 313 -64.10 -21.79 2.27
N ASN A 314 -64.18 -22.03 3.59
CA ASN A 314 -65.12 -22.96 4.21
C ASN A 314 -66.38 -22.19 4.61
#